data_AF-A0A4R3Y0I0-F1
#
_entry.id   AF-A0A4R3Y0I0-F1
#
_cell.length_a   1.000
_cell.length_b   1.000
_cell.length_c   1.000
_cell.angle_alpha   90.00
_cell.angle_beta   90.00
_cell.angle_gamma   90.00
#
_symmetry.space_group_name_H-M   'P 1'
#
loop_
_entity.id
_entity.type
_entity.pdbx_description
1 polymer ?
#
loop_
_entity_poly.entity_id
_entity_poly.type
_entity_poly.pdbx_seq_one_letter_code
_entity_poly.pdbx_strand_id
1 'polypeptide(L)'
;MNHKTIYGAGLGLRRELIAPLKNQPPSVIDFYEIAPENWLDMGGALGKDLHFFTERYPVVCHGLSLSLGGPSPLDEVFLKRIKAFLKQHQIQLYTEHLSYCSDDGHLYDLLPIPFTEEAVKYVAKRIRRTQDILEQKIAVENASFYVAAPIAEMDEITFIKAVLEEADCMLHLDVNNIYVNSVNNQYDPIAFLRALPGDRIAYIHTAGHYQESEDLIVDTHGADIIEPVWDLLEETYRTFGVFPTLLERDFNIPPLAELLPEIERIAHLQQHYQTTQHVRKA
;
A
#
# COMPACT_ATOMS: atom_id res chain seq x y z
N MET A 1 19.88 -6.25 17.91
CA MET A 1 19.66 -6.40 16.45
C MET A 1 19.25 -5.02 15.96
N ASN A 2 19.96 -4.43 15.00
CA ASN A 2 19.64 -3.08 14.51
C ASN A 2 18.41 -3.17 13.61
N HIS A 3 17.26 -2.83 14.18
CA HIS A 3 16.03 -2.64 13.44
C HIS A 3 16.17 -1.44 12.50
N LYS A 4 15.83 -1.62 11.23
CA LYS A 4 15.86 -0.54 10.24
C LYS A 4 14.52 0.15 10.24
N THR A 5 14.47 1.39 10.71
CA THR A 5 13.28 2.23 10.63
C THR A 5 12.96 2.50 9.16
N ILE A 6 11.69 2.36 8.77
CA ILE A 6 11.19 2.71 7.45
C ILE A 6 10.83 4.21 7.47
N TYR A 7 11.35 4.98 6.53
CA TYR A 7 11.10 6.42 6.38
C TYR A 7 11.38 6.84 4.93
N GLY A 8 10.96 8.04 4.55
CA GLY A 8 11.36 8.64 3.29
C GLY A 8 10.58 8.14 2.08
N ALA A 9 11.23 8.17 0.91
CA ALA A 9 10.64 7.76 -0.36
C ALA A 9 11.12 6.34 -0.72
N GLY A 10 10.22 5.52 -1.26
CA GLY A 10 10.52 4.13 -1.60
C GLY A 10 10.10 3.73 -3.02
N LEU A 11 10.57 2.55 -3.42
CA LEU A 11 10.25 1.96 -4.72
C LEU A 11 9.97 0.46 -4.61
N GLY A 12 8.94 -0.02 -5.32
CA GLY A 12 8.66 -1.45 -5.45
C GLY A 12 9.83 -2.21 -6.09
N LEU A 13 10.32 -3.27 -5.43
CA LEU A 13 11.42 -4.08 -5.94
C LEU A 13 10.88 -5.10 -6.97
N ARG A 14 10.77 -4.63 -8.21
CA ARG A 14 10.42 -5.43 -9.39
C ARG A 14 11.68 -6.08 -9.98
N ARG A 15 11.54 -7.26 -10.62
CA ARG A 15 12.68 -8.09 -11.05
C ARG A 15 13.55 -7.38 -12.09
N GLU A 16 12.90 -6.61 -12.96
CA GLU A 16 13.46 -5.78 -14.03
C GLU A 16 14.39 -4.69 -13.48
N LEU A 17 14.14 -4.23 -12.25
CA LEU A 17 14.87 -3.14 -11.60
C LEU A 17 16.05 -3.63 -10.74
N ILE A 18 16.15 -4.93 -10.44
CA ILE A 18 17.19 -5.48 -9.55
C ILE A 18 18.60 -5.13 -10.03
N ALA A 19 18.90 -5.40 -11.31
CA ALA A 19 20.24 -5.16 -11.84
C ALA A 19 20.66 -3.68 -11.78
N PRO A 20 19.87 -2.70 -12.27
CA PRO A 20 20.25 -1.30 -12.16
C PRO A 20 20.33 -0.82 -10.70
N LEU A 21 19.40 -1.23 -9.83
CA LEU A 21 19.41 -0.88 -8.40
C LEU A 21 20.66 -1.40 -7.66
N LYS A 22 21.16 -2.59 -8.02
CA LYS A 22 22.39 -3.15 -7.46
C LYS A 22 23.65 -2.45 -7.96
N ASN A 23 23.66 -2.05 -9.24
CA ASN A 23 24.83 -1.46 -9.88
C ASN A 23 25.06 -0.02 -9.42
N GLN A 24 23.99 0.77 -9.34
CA GLN A 24 24.04 2.17 -8.93
C GLN A 24 22.79 2.49 -8.10
N PRO A 25 22.79 2.16 -6.79
CA PRO A 25 21.67 2.45 -5.91
C PRO A 25 21.45 3.96 -5.81
N PRO A 26 20.29 4.49 -6.22
CA PRO A 26 19.98 5.91 -6.10
C PRO A 26 19.85 6.28 -4.62
N SER A 27 20.44 7.41 -4.22
CA SER A 27 20.39 7.88 -2.81
C SER A 27 19.02 8.39 -2.39
N VAL A 28 18.11 8.63 -3.35
CA VAL A 28 16.75 9.10 -3.10
C VAL A 28 15.79 7.98 -2.66
N ILE A 29 16.19 6.71 -2.85
CA ILE A 29 15.38 5.56 -2.45
C ILE A 29 15.82 5.12 -1.05
N ASP A 30 14.98 5.37 -0.06
CA ASP A 30 15.25 5.08 1.35
C ASP A 30 14.86 3.65 1.74
N PHE A 31 13.87 3.06 1.08
CA PHE A 31 13.39 1.71 1.33
C PHE A 31 12.79 1.05 0.08
N TYR A 32 12.56 -0.26 0.16
CA TYR A 32 11.92 -1.03 -0.91
C TYR A 32 10.68 -1.75 -0.43
N GLU A 33 9.79 -2.09 -1.36
CA GLU A 33 8.65 -2.95 -1.10
C GLU A 33 8.69 -4.22 -1.94
N ILE A 34 8.23 -5.33 -1.36
CA ILE A 34 8.04 -6.60 -2.06
C ILE A 34 6.68 -7.22 -1.70
N ALA A 35 6.11 -7.94 -2.66
CA ALA A 35 5.01 -8.87 -2.40
C ALA A 35 5.56 -10.25 -1.99
N PRO A 36 5.35 -10.72 -0.74
CA PRO A 36 5.92 -11.98 -0.28
C PRO A 36 5.55 -13.18 -1.16
N GLU A 37 4.36 -13.18 -1.77
CA GLU A 37 3.87 -14.15 -2.75
C GLU A 37 4.91 -14.42 -3.86
N ASN A 38 5.56 -13.35 -4.34
CA ASN A 38 6.52 -13.41 -5.45
C ASN A 38 7.92 -13.90 -5.03
N TRP A 39 8.18 -14.03 -3.73
CA TRP A 39 9.51 -14.25 -3.16
C TRP A 39 9.62 -15.47 -2.24
N LEU A 40 8.52 -15.94 -1.64
CA LEU A 40 8.51 -17.02 -0.64
C LEU A 40 9.19 -18.32 -1.11
N ASP A 41 9.02 -18.67 -2.39
CA ASP A 41 9.58 -19.89 -2.99
C ASP A 41 10.84 -19.62 -3.84
N MET A 42 11.38 -18.41 -3.78
CA MET A 42 12.51 -18.00 -4.60
C MET A 42 13.85 -18.37 -3.96
N GLY A 43 14.57 -19.30 -4.59
CA GLY A 43 15.94 -19.67 -4.23
C GLY A 43 17.01 -19.11 -5.20
N GLY A 44 18.22 -19.65 -5.10
CA GLY A 44 19.28 -19.43 -6.09
C GLY A 44 19.72 -17.97 -6.21
N ALA A 45 19.82 -17.47 -7.44
CA ALA A 45 20.25 -16.09 -7.71
C ALA A 45 19.28 -15.05 -7.16
N LEU A 46 17.97 -15.25 -7.35
CA LEU A 46 16.95 -14.30 -6.90
C LEU A 46 16.85 -14.26 -5.36
N GLY A 47 17.00 -15.40 -4.68
CA GLY A 47 17.14 -15.41 -3.22
C GLY A 47 18.36 -14.63 -2.72
N LYS A 48 19.50 -14.70 -3.44
CA LYS A 48 20.69 -13.89 -3.13
C LYS A 48 20.47 -12.40 -3.37
N ASP A 49 19.72 -12.06 -4.41
CA ASP A 49 19.36 -10.66 -4.70
C ASP A 49 18.43 -10.10 -3.61
N LEU A 50 17.41 -10.86 -3.19
CA LEU A 50 16.56 -10.45 -2.07
C LEU A 50 17.35 -10.25 -0.77
N HIS A 51 18.28 -11.17 -0.48
CA HIS A 51 19.16 -11.02 0.67
C HIS A 51 20.01 -9.76 0.57
N PHE A 52 20.56 -9.47 -0.62
CA PHE A 52 21.32 -8.23 -0.84
C PHE A 52 20.54 -6.98 -0.42
N PHE A 53 19.26 -6.87 -0.81
CA PHE A 53 18.42 -5.73 -0.46
C PHE A 53 18.02 -5.74 1.02
N THR A 54 17.47 -6.85 1.53
CA THR A 54 16.97 -6.95 2.92
C THR A 54 18.09 -6.78 3.97
N GLU A 55 19.34 -7.13 3.64
CA GLU A 55 20.51 -6.85 4.48
C GLU A 55 20.91 -5.37 4.50
N ARG A 56 20.62 -4.59 3.45
CA ARG A 56 21.12 -3.21 3.29
C ARG A 56 20.08 -2.13 3.52
N TYR A 57 18.83 -2.38 3.14
CA TYR A 57 17.74 -1.40 3.17
C TYR A 57 16.61 -1.86 4.08
N PRO A 58 15.79 -0.94 4.63
CA PRO A 58 14.46 -1.27 5.14
C PRO A 58 13.62 -1.85 3.99
N VAL A 59 12.75 -2.82 4.33
CA VAL A 59 11.84 -3.43 3.37
C VAL A 59 10.44 -3.53 3.99
N VAL A 60 9.43 -3.17 3.22
CA VAL A 60 8.00 -3.40 3.51
C VAL A 60 7.53 -4.63 2.74
N CYS A 61 6.66 -5.43 3.35
CA CYS A 61 5.91 -6.44 2.62
C CYS A 61 4.48 -5.98 2.41
N HIS A 62 4.06 -5.92 1.15
CA HIS A 62 2.68 -5.63 0.78
C HIS A 62 2.10 -6.86 0.06
N GLY A 63 1.13 -7.53 0.69
CA GLY A 63 0.52 -8.75 0.16
C GLY A 63 -0.44 -8.47 -0.99
N LEU A 64 -0.64 -9.48 -1.85
CA LEU A 64 -1.48 -9.38 -3.04
C LEU A 64 -2.70 -10.32 -3.02
N SER A 65 -2.66 -11.39 -2.22
CA SER A 65 -3.58 -12.51 -2.41
C SER A 65 -4.15 -13.10 -1.12
N LEU A 66 -4.02 -12.44 0.04
CA LEU A 66 -4.56 -12.99 1.28
C LEU A 66 -6.10 -12.91 1.32
N SER A 67 -6.68 -11.99 0.56
CA SER A 67 -8.13 -11.89 0.34
C SER A 67 -8.86 -11.72 1.67
N LEU A 68 -8.56 -10.63 2.38
CA LEU A 68 -9.09 -10.36 3.72
C LEU A 68 -10.63 -10.27 3.74
N GLY A 69 -11.24 -9.78 2.67
CA GLY A 69 -12.69 -9.74 2.48
C GLY A 69 -13.30 -10.99 1.83
N GLY A 70 -12.49 -11.96 1.44
CA GLY A 70 -12.93 -13.07 0.59
C GLY A 70 -13.80 -14.10 1.31
N PRO A 71 -14.73 -14.77 0.60
CA PRO A 71 -15.60 -15.79 1.19
C PRO A 71 -14.85 -17.10 1.49
N SER A 72 -13.74 -17.36 0.78
CA SER A 72 -12.89 -18.52 1.02
C SER A 72 -12.21 -18.44 2.40
N PRO A 73 -11.98 -19.58 3.08
CA PRO A 73 -11.27 -19.59 4.36
C PRO A 73 -9.92 -18.88 4.27
N LEU A 74 -9.54 -18.17 5.33
CA LEU A 74 -8.24 -17.52 5.41
C LEU A 74 -7.12 -18.57 5.31
N ASP A 75 -6.16 -18.37 4.41
CA ASP A 75 -5.04 -19.32 4.24
C ASP A 75 -4.02 -19.16 5.37
N GLU A 76 -4.28 -19.85 6.49
CA GLU A 76 -3.38 -19.83 7.64
C GLU A 76 -2.04 -20.55 7.39
N VAL A 77 -1.96 -21.43 6.38
CA VAL A 77 -0.71 -22.09 6.01
C VAL A 77 0.20 -21.08 5.32
N PHE A 78 -0.36 -20.31 4.39
CA PHE A 78 0.32 -19.19 3.74
C PHE A 78 0.77 -18.13 4.76
N LEU A 79 -0.08 -17.73 5.71
CA LEU A 79 0.29 -16.78 6.75
C LEU A 79 1.46 -17.24 7.63
N LYS A 80 1.55 -18.54 7.94
CA LYS A 80 2.70 -19.09 8.68
C LYS A 80 3.99 -19.01 7.86
N ARG A 81 3.90 -19.17 6.53
CA ARG A 81 5.04 -18.98 5.63
C ARG A 81 5.45 -17.50 5.56
N ILE A 82 4.49 -16.58 5.45
CA ILE A 82 4.74 -15.13 5.56
C ILE A 82 5.44 -14.82 6.88
N LYS A 83 4.94 -15.30 8.02
CA LYS A 83 5.59 -15.06 9.33
C LYS A 83 7.06 -15.48 9.35
N ALA A 84 7.38 -16.67 8.83
CA ALA A 84 8.75 -17.15 8.75
C ALA A 84 9.60 -16.25 7.85
N PHE A 85 9.06 -15.80 6.72
CA PHE A 85 9.69 -14.89 5.78
C PHE A 85 9.96 -13.51 6.39
N LEU A 86 8.97 -12.88 7.02
CA LEU A 86 9.12 -11.60 7.71
C LEU A 86 10.20 -11.68 8.77
N LYS A 87 10.22 -12.77 9.56
CA LYS A 87 11.25 -13.01 10.56
C LYS A 87 12.64 -13.20 9.96
N GLN A 88 12.75 -13.95 8.87
CA GLN A 88 14.03 -14.20 8.18
C GLN A 88 14.63 -12.90 7.65
N HIS A 89 13.82 -12.02 7.08
CA HIS A 89 14.25 -10.77 6.46
C HIS A 89 14.14 -9.54 7.38
N GLN A 90 13.75 -9.74 8.65
CA GLN A 90 13.57 -8.68 9.66
C GLN A 90 12.60 -7.56 9.23
N ILE A 91 11.56 -7.94 8.47
CA ILE A 91 10.53 -7.03 7.97
C ILE A 91 9.54 -6.73 9.10
N GLN A 92 9.21 -5.46 9.29
CA GLN A 92 8.44 -4.96 10.43
C GLN A 92 7.06 -4.44 10.07
N LEU A 93 6.80 -4.32 8.77
CA LEU A 93 5.54 -3.85 8.25
C LEU A 93 5.07 -4.84 7.19
N TYR A 94 3.93 -5.45 7.47
CA TYR A 94 3.14 -6.21 6.52
C TYR A 94 1.83 -5.49 6.28
N THR A 95 1.49 -5.27 5.02
CA THR A 95 0.24 -4.65 4.59
C THR A 95 -0.53 -5.57 3.66
N GLU A 96 -1.83 -5.37 3.54
CA GLU A 96 -2.72 -6.09 2.60
C GLU A 96 -3.90 -5.18 2.22
N HIS A 97 -4.53 -5.45 1.11
CA HIS A 97 -5.72 -4.79 0.62
C HIS A 97 -6.94 -5.08 1.49
N LEU A 98 -7.74 -4.02 1.69
CA LEU A 98 -9.11 -4.13 2.20
C LEU A 98 -10.06 -4.50 1.06
N SER A 99 -9.83 -5.66 0.47
CA SER A 99 -10.61 -6.18 -0.67
C SER A 99 -10.64 -7.71 -0.61
N TYR A 100 -11.13 -8.33 -1.68
CA TYR A 100 -10.92 -9.75 -1.91
C TYR A 100 -10.53 -10.01 -3.36
N CYS A 101 -9.68 -11.01 -3.59
CA CYS A 101 -9.34 -11.49 -4.93
C CYS A 101 -10.01 -12.85 -5.18
N SER A 102 -10.21 -13.19 -6.46
CA SER A 102 -10.70 -14.51 -6.85
C SER A 102 -9.59 -15.57 -6.76
N ASP A 103 -9.95 -16.82 -6.43
CA ASP A 103 -9.01 -17.93 -6.22
C ASP A 103 -8.31 -18.40 -7.53
N ASP A 104 -8.80 -17.99 -8.70
CA ASP A 104 -8.36 -18.46 -10.02
C ASP A 104 -7.37 -17.49 -10.69
N GLY A 105 -6.19 -17.32 -10.07
CA GLY A 105 -4.85 -17.20 -10.68
C GLY A 105 -4.56 -16.28 -11.88
N HIS A 106 -5.51 -15.48 -12.38
CA HIS A 106 -5.35 -14.76 -13.65
C HIS A 106 -5.70 -13.29 -13.61
N LEU A 107 -6.37 -12.79 -12.57
CA LEU A 107 -6.40 -11.37 -12.27
C LEU A 107 -6.32 -11.17 -10.75
N TYR A 108 -5.37 -10.37 -10.29
CA TYR A 108 -5.39 -9.74 -8.96
C TYR A 108 -6.49 -8.65 -8.93
N ASP A 109 -7.68 -8.97 -9.44
CA ASP A 109 -8.80 -8.04 -9.42
C ASP A 109 -9.29 -7.93 -7.98
N LEU A 110 -9.07 -6.76 -7.40
CA LEU A 110 -9.60 -6.38 -6.11
C LEU A 110 -11.11 -6.20 -6.28
N LEU A 111 -11.87 -7.18 -5.81
CA LEU A 111 -13.32 -7.13 -5.83
C LEU A 111 -13.82 -6.37 -4.59
N PRO A 112 -14.86 -5.53 -4.76
CA PRO A 112 -15.32 -4.64 -3.70
C PRO A 112 -16.06 -5.41 -2.61
N ILE A 113 -15.70 -5.13 -1.35
CA ILE A 113 -16.44 -5.62 -0.20
C ILE A 113 -17.72 -4.80 -0.08
N PRO A 114 -18.91 -5.41 0.10
CA PRO A 114 -20.11 -4.66 0.38
C PRO A 114 -19.96 -3.92 1.73
N PHE A 115 -20.14 -2.60 1.73
CA PHE A 115 -19.99 -1.77 2.93
C PHE A 115 -21.18 -1.96 3.89
N THR A 116 -21.20 -3.09 4.60
CA THR A 116 -22.21 -3.46 5.60
C THR A 116 -21.58 -3.72 6.95
N GLU A 117 -22.39 -3.61 8.01
CA GLU A 117 -21.96 -3.91 9.38
C GLU A 117 -21.51 -5.38 9.53
N GLU A 118 -22.12 -6.30 8.77
CA GLU A 118 -21.72 -7.71 8.72
C GLU A 118 -20.31 -7.85 8.11
N ALA A 119 -20.05 -7.16 7.00
CA ALA A 119 -18.76 -7.20 6.34
C ALA A 119 -17.64 -6.62 7.22
N VAL A 120 -17.92 -5.53 7.96
CA VAL A 120 -16.97 -4.96 8.95
C VAL A 120 -16.53 -6.05 9.94
N LYS A 121 -17.50 -6.72 10.59
CA LYS A 121 -17.22 -7.77 11.58
C LYS A 121 -16.49 -8.97 10.96
N TYR A 122 -16.86 -9.34 9.74
CA TYR A 122 -16.26 -10.45 9.01
C TYR A 122 -14.78 -10.18 8.71
N VAL A 123 -14.49 -9.04 8.09
CA VAL A 123 -13.13 -8.66 7.70
C VAL A 123 -12.27 -8.39 8.93
N ALA A 124 -12.78 -7.67 9.93
CA ALA A 124 -12.03 -7.39 11.14
C ALA A 124 -11.64 -8.66 11.91
N LYS A 125 -12.51 -9.68 11.95
CA LYS A 125 -12.17 -10.99 12.52
C LYS A 125 -10.99 -11.63 11.78
N ARG A 126 -10.94 -11.53 10.45
CA ARG A 126 -9.85 -12.08 9.62
C ARG A 126 -8.55 -11.30 9.82
N ILE A 127 -8.62 -9.97 9.86
CA ILE A 127 -7.46 -9.11 10.19
C ILE A 127 -6.90 -9.48 11.57
N ARG A 128 -7.73 -9.57 12.61
CA ARG A 128 -7.27 -9.99 13.95
C ARG A 128 -6.60 -11.36 13.91
N ARG A 129 -7.18 -12.32 13.18
CA ARG A 129 -6.57 -13.65 13.02
C ARG A 129 -5.23 -13.59 12.31
N THR A 130 -5.09 -12.76 11.28
CA THR A 130 -3.82 -12.51 10.59
C THR A 130 -2.78 -11.92 11.56
N GLN A 131 -3.15 -10.89 12.33
CA GLN A 131 -2.27 -10.28 13.33
C GLN A 131 -1.82 -11.29 14.40
N ASP A 132 -2.74 -12.13 14.89
CA ASP A 132 -2.43 -13.19 15.86
C ASP A 132 -1.41 -14.19 15.30
N ILE A 133 -1.56 -14.60 14.04
CA ILE A 133 -0.64 -15.56 13.40
C ILE A 133 0.72 -14.90 13.17
N LEU A 134 0.74 -13.68 12.64
CA LEU A 134 1.98 -12.94 12.35
C LEU A 134 2.68 -12.39 13.60
N GLU A 135 1.97 -12.35 14.74
CA GLU A 135 2.42 -11.76 16.01
C GLU A 135 2.85 -10.29 15.90
N GLN A 136 2.19 -9.53 15.01
CA GLN A 136 2.43 -8.11 14.81
C GLN A 136 1.16 -7.42 14.28
N LYS A 137 1.03 -6.12 14.55
CA LYS A 137 -0.03 -5.29 13.96
C LYS A 137 0.25 -5.13 12.46
N ILE A 138 -0.76 -5.28 11.63
CA ILE A 138 -0.66 -5.09 10.17
C ILE A 138 -1.28 -3.76 9.78
N ALA A 139 -1.01 -3.30 8.55
CA ALA A 139 -1.80 -2.24 7.94
C ALA A 139 -2.74 -2.81 6.86
N VAL A 140 -3.90 -2.20 6.67
CA VAL A 140 -4.81 -2.54 5.57
C VAL A 140 -4.98 -1.37 4.63
N GLU A 141 -5.08 -1.64 3.34
CA GLU A 141 -5.09 -0.64 2.29
C GLU A 141 -6.48 -0.33 1.73
N ASN A 142 -6.77 0.95 1.50
CA ASN A 142 -7.96 1.34 0.76
C ASN A 142 -7.80 0.98 -0.72
N ALA A 143 -8.65 0.10 -1.23
CA ALA A 143 -8.65 -0.34 -2.61
C ALA A 143 -9.58 0.51 -3.48
N SER A 144 -9.29 0.55 -4.79
CA SER A 144 -10.24 1.06 -5.78
C SER A 144 -11.51 0.19 -5.85
N PHE A 145 -12.66 0.81 -6.08
CA PHE A 145 -13.91 0.10 -6.38
C PHE A 145 -14.75 0.80 -7.46
N TYR A 146 -15.31 0.00 -8.35
CA TYR A 146 -15.98 0.49 -9.56
C TYR A 146 -17.51 0.50 -9.46
N VAL A 147 -18.06 -0.31 -8.55
CA VAL A 147 -19.50 -0.43 -8.35
C VAL A 147 -19.78 -0.58 -6.86
N ALA A 148 -20.54 0.36 -6.31
CA ALA A 148 -21.08 0.22 -4.96
C ALA A 148 -22.03 -0.98 -4.91
N ALA A 149 -21.85 -1.86 -3.93
CA ALA A 149 -22.75 -2.98 -3.73
C ALA A 149 -24.17 -2.47 -3.41
N PRO A 150 -25.24 -2.99 -4.06
CA PRO A 150 -26.62 -2.55 -3.79
C PRO A 150 -27.07 -2.72 -2.34
N ILE A 151 -26.39 -3.59 -1.59
CA ILE A 151 -26.66 -3.89 -0.18
C ILE A 151 -25.86 -3.01 0.79
N ALA A 152 -25.07 -2.05 0.31
CA ALA A 152 -24.25 -1.18 1.15
C ALA A 152 -25.14 -0.38 2.14
N GLU A 153 -24.72 -0.37 3.40
CA GLU A 153 -25.39 0.30 4.53
C GLU A 153 -24.66 1.58 4.95
N MET A 154 -23.40 1.74 4.53
CA MET A 154 -22.54 2.87 4.86
C MET A 154 -21.65 3.26 3.67
N ASP A 155 -21.04 4.45 3.74
CA ASP A 155 -20.06 4.91 2.76
C ASP A 155 -18.67 4.29 3.01
N GLU A 156 -17.78 4.46 2.03
CA GLU A 156 -16.40 3.93 2.07
C GLU A 156 -15.63 4.41 3.30
N ILE A 157 -15.71 5.70 3.63
CA ILE A 157 -14.97 6.26 4.77
C ILE A 157 -15.46 5.71 6.11
N THR A 158 -16.78 5.51 6.26
CA THR A 158 -17.37 4.90 7.45
C THR A 158 -16.95 3.43 7.54
N PHE A 159 -16.95 2.71 6.43
CA PHE A 159 -16.52 1.31 6.37
C PHE A 159 -15.04 1.15 6.78
N ILE A 160 -14.13 1.93 6.18
CA ILE A 160 -12.70 1.90 6.51
C ILE A 160 -12.49 2.17 8.00
N LYS A 161 -13.11 3.23 8.55
CA LYS A 161 -12.99 3.55 9.98
C LYS A 161 -13.49 2.42 10.87
N ALA A 162 -14.64 1.84 10.53
CA ALA A 162 -15.23 0.76 11.31
C ALA A 162 -14.34 -0.48 11.31
N VAL A 163 -13.75 -0.84 10.16
CA VAL A 163 -12.79 -1.96 10.07
C VAL A 163 -11.53 -1.70 10.88
N LEU A 164 -10.90 -0.52 10.72
CA LEU A 164 -9.68 -0.16 11.44
C LEU A 164 -9.86 -0.20 12.95
N GLU A 165 -11.00 0.31 13.44
CA GLU A 165 -11.34 0.33 14.87
C GLU A 165 -11.64 -1.08 15.39
N GLU A 166 -12.54 -1.82 14.73
CA GLU A 166 -12.95 -3.16 15.15
C GLU A 166 -11.77 -4.15 15.11
N ALA A 167 -10.85 -4.03 14.15
CA ALA A 167 -9.70 -4.91 14.01
C ALA A 167 -8.47 -4.48 14.83
N ASP A 168 -8.45 -3.23 15.32
CA ASP A 168 -7.27 -2.55 15.84
C ASP A 168 -6.03 -2.72 14.93
N CYS A 169 -6.16 -2.38 13.66
CA CYS A 169 -5.05 -2.39 12.69
C CYS A 169 -4.65 -0.96 12.26
N MET A 170 -3.57 -0.87 11.49
CA MET A 170 -3.10 0.38 10.88
C MET A 170 -3.70 0.56 9.48
N LEU A 171 -3.57 1.75 8.91
CA LEU A 171 -3.95 2.10 7.56
C LEU A 171 -2.70 2.18 6.67
N HIS A 172 -2.73 1.44 5.57
CA HIS A 172 -1.93 1.67 4.38
C HIS A 172 -2.76 2.59 3.49
N LEU A 173 -2.32 3.83 3.28
CA LEU A 173 -3.09 4.80 2.53
C LEU A 173 -2.60 4.85 1.09
N ASP A 174 -3.39 4.36 0.13
CA ASP A 174 -3.13 4.69 -1.26
C ASP A 174 -3.89 5.96 -1.67
N VAL A 175 -3.14 7.00 -1.98
CA VAL A 175 -3.65 8.30 -2.41
C VAL A 175 -4.23 8.23 -3.82
N ASN A 176 -3.66 7.38 -4.68
CA ASN A 176 -4.19 7.16 -6.01
C ASN A 176 -5.60 6.56 -5.94
N ASN A 177 -5.81 5.53 -5.10
CA ASN A 177 -7.13 4.95 -4.89
C ASN A 177 -8.19 5.93 -4.36
N ILE A 178 -7.82 6.93 -3.54
CA ILE A 178 -8.76 8.01 -3.19
C ILE A 178 -9.19 8.77 -4.44
N TYR A 179 -8.24 9.16 -5.29
CA TYR A 179 -8.55 9.90 -6.51
C TYR A 179 -9.42 9.09 -7.47
N VAL A 180 -9.03 7.85 -7.75
CA VAL A 180 -9.78 6.90 -8.59
C VAL A 180 -11.22 6.76 -8.09
N ASN A 181 -11.40 6.47 -6.80
CA ASN A 181 -12.73 6.28 -6.22
C ASN A 181 -13.56 7.58 -6.26
N SER A 182 -12.92 8.73 -6.05
CA SER A 182 -13.59 10.04 -6.07
C SER A 182 -14.16 10.40 -7.44
N VAL A 183 -13.44 10.07 -8.52
CA VAL A 183 -13.90 10.29 -9.89
C VAL A 183 -15.02 9.29 -10.22
N ASN A 184 -14.78 8.00 -9.97
CA ASN A 184 -15.74 6.94 -10.31
C ASN A 184 -17.06 7.04 -9.53
N ASN A 185 -17.02 7.54 -8.29
CA ASN A 185 -18.18 7.62 -7.39
C ASN A 185 -18.62 9.05 -7.07
N GLN A 186 -18.03 10.05 -7.75
CA GLN A 186 -18.43 11.46 -7.73
C GLN A 186 -18.48 12.09 -6.32
N TYR A 187 -17.41 11.92 -5.55
CA TYR A 187 -17.25 12.56 -4.24
C TYR A 187 -16.00 13.46 -4.18
N ASP A 188 -15.90 14.31 -3.16
CA ASP A 188 -14.73 15.18 -2.95
C ASP A 188 -13.58 14.40 -2.29
N PRO A 189 -12.44 14.20 -2.97
CA PRO A 189 -11.32 13.44 -2.43
C PRO A 189 -10.63 14.13 -1.25
N ILE A 190 -10.67 15.47 -1.17
CA ILE A 190 -10.08 16.21 -0.05
C ILE A 190 -10.95 16.07 1.20
N ALA A 191 -12.27 16.11 1.04
CA ALA A 191 -13.20 15.85 2.14
C ALA A 191 -13.06 14.42 2.67
N PHE A 192 -12.94 13.43 1.76
CA PHE A 192 -12.66 12.04 2.12
C PHE A 192 -11.33 11.90 2.87
N LEU A 193 -10.25 12.45 2.32
CA LEU A 193 -8.91 12.41 2.91
C LEU A 193 -8.90 12.96 4.33
N ARG A 194 -9.47 14.15 4.54
CA ARG A 194 -9.51 14.81 5.87
C ARG A 194 -10.37 14.07 6.88
N ALA A 195 -11.28 13.21 6.42
CA ALA A 195 -12.08 12.39 7.29
C ALA A 195 -11.31 11.16 7.79
N LEU A 196 -10.22 10.72 7.15
CA LEU A 196 -9.46 9.52 7.58
C LEU A 196 -8.83 9.65 8.98
N PRO A 197 -8.68 8.53 9.71
CA PRO A 197 -7.99 8.51 11.00
C PRO A 197 -6.47 8.61 10.81
N GLY A 198 -5.96 9.84 10.67
CA GLY A 198 -4.56 10.10 10.37
C GLY A 198 -3.54 9.52 11.36
N ASP A 199 -3.94 9.30 12.61
CA ASP A 199 -3.14 8.64 13.65
C ASP A 199 -2.95 7.14 13.42
N ARG A 200 -3.76 6.53 12.54
CA ARG A 200 -3.63 5.14 12.12
C ARG A 200 -2.85 4.96 10.81
N ILE A 201 -2.46 6.03 10.10
CA ILE A 201 -1.65 5.91 8.89
C ILE A 201 -0.25 5.41 9.28
N ALA A 202 0.16 4.28 8.68
CA ALA A 202 1.51 3.73 8.85
C ALA A 202 2.38 3.90 7.60
N TYR A 203 1.75 3.99 6.43
CA TYR A 203 2.40 3.81 5.15
C TYR A 203 1.55 4.38 4.03
N ILE A 204 2.18 4.88 2.97
CA ILE A 204 1.48 5.52 1.85
C ILE A 204 1.94 4.94 0.52
N HIS A 205 1.00 4.69 -0.37
CA HIS A 205 1.24 4.49 -1.79
C HIS A 205 0.76 5.71 -2.60
N THR A 206 1.42 5.90 -3.73
CA THR A 206 0.99 6.82 -4.78
C THR A 206 1.41 6.24 -6.13
N ALA A 207 0.52 6.34 -7.11
CA ALA A 207 0.69 5.75 -8.43
C ALA A 207 -0.03 6.59 -9.49
N GLY A 208 0.23 6.27 -10.76
CA GLY A 208 -0.60 6.72 -11.88
C GLY A 208 -1.57 5.62 -12.32
N HIS A 209 -2.65 6.02 -12.96
CA HIS A 209 -3.76 5.17 -13.36
C HIS A 209 -4.09 5.34 -14.85
N TYR A 210 -5.05 4.55 -15.34
CA TYR A 210 -5.52 4.62 -16.71
C TYR A 210 -6.90 5.26 -16.79
N GLN A 211 -7.01 6.38 -17.51
CA GLN A 211 -8.28 7.07 -17.74
C GLN A 211 -9.01 6.40 -18.93
N GLU A 212 -10.06 5.64 -18.66
CA GLU A 212 -10.86 4.99 -19.72
C GLU A 212 -11.90 5.93 -20.32
N SER A 213 -12.54 6.77 -19.50
CA SER A 213 -13.46 7.84 -19.94
C SER A 213 -13.49 8.99 -18.93
N GLU A 214 -14.17 10.11 -19.21
CA GLU A 214 -14.21 11.28 -18.30
C GLU A 214 -14.61 10.92 -16.86
N ASP A 215 -15.52 9.95 -16.70
CA ASP A 215 -16.09 9.55 -15.40
C ASP A 215 -15.63 8.15 -14.95
N LEU A 216 -14.64 7.56 -15.64
CA LEU A 216 -14.13 6.22 -15.33
C LEU A 216 -12.61 6.16 -15.42
N ILE A 217 -11.99 5.91 -14.28
CA ILE A 217 -10.58 5.63 -14.13
C ILE A 217 -10.41 4.18 -13.69
N VAL A 218 -9.48 3.47 -14.33
CA VAL A 218 -9.06 2.12 -13.98
C VAL A 218 -7.71 2.20 -13.27
N ASP A 219 -7.69 1.61 -12.08
CA ASP A 219 -6.53 1.55 -11.23
C ASP A 219 -5.51 0.51 -11.74
N THR A 220 -4.57 0.98 -12.55
CA THR A 220 -3.60 0.11 -13.25
C THR A 220 -2.20 0.22 -12.72
N HIS A 221 -1.87 1.24 -11.91
CA HIS A 221 -0.51 1.50 -11.42
C HIS A 221 0.55 1.40 -12.54
N GLY A 222 0.17 1.83 -13.75
CA GLY A 222 0.89 1.54 -15.00
C GLY A 222 1.31 2.79 -15.75
N ALA A 223 1.09 3.95 -15.17
CA ALA A 223 1.30 5.26 -15.77
C ALA A 223 1.93 6.24 -14.76
N ASP A 224 2.36 7.39 -15.26
CA ASP A 224 2.92 8.47 -14.44
C ASP A 224 1.84 9.13 -13.59
N ILE A 225 2.23 9.60 -12.41
CA ILE A 225 1.35 10.27 -11.46
C ILE A 225 0.96 11.64 -12.02
N ILE A 226 -0.35 11.86 -12.13
CA ILE A 226 -0.93 13.12 -12.60
C ILE A 226 -0.97 14.18 -11.48
N GLU A 227 -1.01 15.46 -11.86
CA GLU A 227 -1.01 16.59 -10.89
C GLU A 227 -2.11 16.49 -9.81
N PRO A 228 -3.37 16.12 -10.10
CA PRO A 228 -4.38 15.97 -9.05
C PRO A 228 -4.02 14.93 -7.97
N VAL A 229 -3.30 13.87 -8.32
CA VAL A 229 -2.84 12.86 -7.35
C VAL A 229 -1.65 13.42 -6.55
N TRP A 230 -0.75 14.17 -7.19
CA TRP A 230 0.30 14.91 -6.48
C TRP A 230 -0.26 15.92 -5.48
N ASP A 231 -1.30 16.67 -5.86
CA ASP A 231 -1.99 17.62 -4.99
C ASP A 231 -2.61 16.92 -3.77
N LEU A 232 -3.19 15.72 -3.96
CA LEU A 232 -3.71 14.91 -2.87
C LEU A 232 -2.63 14.37 -1.95
N LEU A 233 -1.48 13.96 -2.50
CA LEU A 233 -0.33 13.54 -1.69
C LEU A 233 0.19 14.72 -0.85
N GLU A 234 0.24 15.91 -1.45
CA GLU A 234 0.62 17.13 -0.75
C GLU A 234 -0.37 17.46 0.38
N GLU A 235 -1.68 17.39 0.13
CA GLU A 235 -2.70 17.62 1.16
C GLU A 235 -2.63 16.56 2.27
N THR A 236 -2.25 15.32 1.93
CA THR A 236 -2.05 14.23 2.90
C THR A 236 -0.94 14.61 3.88
N TYR A 237 0.22 15.05 3.37
CA TYR A 237 1.32 15.51 4.22
C TYR A 237 0.98 16.77 5.01
N ARG A 238 0.21 17.69 4.42
CA ARG A 238 -0.24 18.90 5.10
C ARG A 238 -1.15 18.59 6.28
N THR A 239 -2.03 17.60 6.13
CA THR A 239 -3.07 17.24 7.11
C THR A 239 -2.52 16.34 8.21
N PHE A 240 -1.80 15.28 7.84
CA PHE A 240 -1.40 14.21 8.78
C PHE A 240 0.10 14.19 9.07
N GLY A 241 0.90 14.80 8.20
CA GLY A 241 2.37 14.74 8.27
C GLY A 241 2.96 13.71 7.35
N VAL A 242 4.28 13.58 7.47
CA VAL A 242 5.07 12.76 6.57
C VAL A 242 5.18 11.33 7.09
N PHE A 243 4.86 10.40 6.20
CA PHE A 243 4.96 8.95 6.40
C PHE A 243 5.87 8.37 5.32
N PRO A 244 6.37 7.14 5.45
CA PRO A 244 7.05 6.48 4.35
C PRO A 244 6.09 6.32 3.17
N THR A 245 6.55 6.73 2.00
CA THR A 245 5.72 6.82 0.79
C THR A 245 6.40 6.13 -0.36
N LEU A 246 5.72 5.13 -0.92
CA LEU A 246 6.19 4.37 -2.06
C LEU A 246 5.63 4.96 -3.36
N LEU A 247 6.48 5.09 -4.37
CA LEU A 247 6.02 5.10 -5.74
C LEU A 247 5.65 3.68 -6.15
N GLU A 248 4.38 3.44 -6.43
CA GLU A 248 3.90 2.17 -6.94
C GLU A 248 3.82 2.16 -8.47
N ARG A 249 4.43 1.12 -9.06
CA ARG A 249 4.42 0.87 -10.50
C ARG A 249 4.37 -0.65 -10.74
N ASP A 250 3.19 -1.15 -11.07
CA ASP A 250 2.93 -2.58 -11.26
C ASP A 250 2.98 -3.01 -12.72
N PHE A 251 2.51 -2.13 -13.60
CA PHE A 251 2.43 -2.38 -15.04
C PHE A 251 3.31 -1.38 -15.80
N ASN A 252 3.68 -1.76 -17.02
CA ASN A 252 4.50 -0.93 -17.93
C ASN A 252 5.75 -0.34 -17.25
N ILE A 253 6.44 -1.15 -16.43
CA ILE A 253 7.57 -0.69 -15.60
C ILE A 253 8.65 -0.10 -16.50
N PRO A 254 8.91 1.22 -16.45
CA PRO A 254 9.89 1.85 -17.30
C PRO A 254 11.31 1.63 -16.73
N PRO A 255 12.37 1.98 -17.49
CA PRO A 255 13.72 2.01 -16.95
C PRO A 255 13.82 2.81 -15.65
N LEU A 256 14.69 2.37 -14.73
CA LEU A 256 14.85 3.01 -13.41
C LEU A 256 15.01 4.54 -13.49
N ALA A 257 15.75 5.05 -14.48
CA ALA A 257 16.00 6.48 -14.66
C ALA A 257 14.72 7.30 -14.90
N GLU A 258 13.66 6.70 -15.43
CA GLU A 258 12.37 7.36 -15.67
C GLU A 258 11.48 7.37 -14.42
N LEU A 259 11.72 6.46 -13.45
CA LEU A 259 11.02 6.44 -12.15
C LEU A 259 11.61 7.46 -11.16
N LEU A 260 12.91 7.75 -11.28
CA LEU A 260 13.61 8.62 -10.32
C LEU A 260 12.98 10.01 -10.14
N PRO A 261 12.53 10.72 -11.20
CA PRO A 261 11.91 12.03 -11.03
C PRO A 261 10.67 12.02 -10.12
N GLU A 262 9.84 10.99 -10.18
CA GLU A 262 8.66 10.85 -9.32
C GLU A 262 9.06 10.57 -7.87
N ILE A 263 10.05 9.69 -7.66
CA ILE A 263 10.59 9.40 -6.31
C ILE A 263 11.25 10.65 -5.71
N GLU A 264 11.99 11.41 -6.51
CA GLU A 264 12.57 12.70 -6.12
C GLU A 264 11.49 13.72 -5.75
N ARG A 265 10.37 13.76 -6.48
CA ARG A 265 9.23 14.61 -6.13
C ARG A 265 8.61 14.22 -4.79
N ILE A 266 8.45 12.92 -4.51
CA ILE A 266 8.01 12.43 -3.20
C ILE A 266 8.97 12.93 -2.11
N ALA A 267 10.28 12.70 -2.26
CA ALA A 267 11.29 13.11 -1.29
C ALA A 267 11.31 14.64 -1.05
N HIS A 268 11.17 15.45 -2.11
CA HIS A 268 11.08 16.90 -1.99
C HIS A 268 9.85 17.37 -1.22
N LEU A 269 8.68 16.79 -1.50
CA LEU A 269 7.45 17.08 -0.77
C LEU A 269 7.60 16.71 0.72
N GLN A 270 8.16 15.53 1.01
CA GLN A 270 8.42 15.10 2.38
C GLN A 270 9.35 16.07 3.13
N GLN A 271 10.44 16.52 2.50
CA GLN A 271 11.36 17.49 3.11
C GLN A 271 10.67 18.84 3.40
N HIS A 272 9.82 19.31 2.50
CA HIS A 272 9.05 20.55 2.66
C HIS A 272 8.14 20.49 3.89
N TYR A 273 7.39 19.39 4.06
CA TYR A 273 6.43 19.24 5.15
C TYR A 273 7.06 18.84 6.49
N GLN A 274 8.16 18.08 6.50
CA GLN A 274 8.94 17.81 7.72
C GLN A 274 9.47 19.11 8.33
N THR A 275 10.06 19.99 7.52
CA THR A 275 10.60 21.28 7.98
C THR A 275 9.50 22.17 8.57
N THR A 276 8.34 22.21 7.92
CA THR A 276 7.21 23.04 8.36
C THR A 276 6.59 22.54 9.67
N GLN A 277 6.57 21.23 9.92
CA GLN A 277 6.07 20.67 11.17
C GLN A 277 6.99 20.94 12.36
N HIS A 278 8.31 20.96 12.17
CA HIS A 278 9.25 21.31 13.23
C HIS A 278 9.09 22.78 13.68
N VAL A 279 8.80 23.70 12.75
CA VAL A 279 8.57 25.12 13.08
C VAL A 279 7.25 25.34 13.83
N ARG A 280 6.22 24.52 13.60
CA ARG A 280 4.92 24.64 14.31
C ARG A 280 4.92 24.05 15.72
N LYS A 281 5.89 23.19 16.04
CA LYS A 281 6.03 22.53 17.36
C LYS A 281 7.06 23.21 18.29
N ALA A 282 7.80 24.20 17.80
CA ALA A 282 8.78 25.00 18.56
C ALA A 282 8.16 26.34 19.02
#